data_AF-A0A438C8Z4-F1
#
_entry.id   AF-A0A438C8Z4-F1
#
_cell.length_a   1.000
_cell.length_b   1.000
_cell.length_c   1.000
_cell.angle_alpha   90.00
_cell.angle_beta   90.00
_cell.angle_gamma   90.00
#
_symmetry.space_group_name_H-M   'P 1'
#
loop_
_entity.id
_entity.type
_entity.pdbx_description
1 polymer ?
#
loop_
_entity_poly.entity_id
_entity_poly.type
_entity_poly.pdbx_seq_one_letter_code
_entity_poly.pdbx_strand_id
1 'polypeptide(L)'
;MKGMGDATYFIGSKIHRDRFRGLLGLSQETYINKCPKNDLEREQMKNIPYAFAVGSLMYAQVCTRPNIAFVVLMLGRYQNNPGIDHSKAAKKVMR
;
A
#
# COMPACT_ATOMS: atom_id res chain seq x y z
N MET A 1 -11.34 -22.46 -7.14
CA MET A 1 -11.13 -21.08 -7.62
C MET A 1 -10.76 -21.07 -9.11
N LYS A 2 -11.62 -21.63 -9.97
CA LYS A 2 -11.37 -21.78 -11.42
C LYS A 2 -12.35 -20.85 -12.12
N GLY A 3 -11.88 -19.69 -12.60
CA GLY A 3 -12.74 -18.67 -13.23
C GLY A 3 -12.36 -17.19 -13.02
N MET A 4 -11.29 -16.87 -12.27
CA MET A 4 -10.95 -15.48 -11.93
C MET A 4 -9.98 -14.79 -12.91
N GLY A 5 -9.61 -15.43 -14.02
CA GLY A 5 -8.57 -14.94 -14.92
C GLY A 5 -7.17 -14.97 -14.30
N ASP A 6 -6.17 -14.49 -15.03
CA ASP A 6 -4.80 -14.40 -14.55
C ASP A 6 -4.63 -13.23 -13.57
N ALA A 7 -3.95 -13.46 -12.45
CA ALA A 7 -3.69 -12.39 -11.48
C ALA A 7 -2.74 -11.34 -12.09
N THR A 8 -3.21 -10.09 -12.11
CA THR A 8 -2.52 -8.91 -12.70
C THR A 8 -1.72 -8.11 -11.68
N TYR A 9 -2.09 -8.19 -10.41
CA TYR A 9 -1.39 -7.54 -9.31
C TYR A 9 -1.15 -8.53 -8.18
N PHE A 10 0.03 -8.48 -7.57
CA PHE A 10 0.34 -9.18 -6.33
C PHE A 10 0.82 -8.15 -5.33
N ILE A 11 0.11 -8.03 -4.21
CA ILE A 11 0.41 -7.04 -3.16
C ILE A 11 0.68 -5.66 -3.83
N GLY A 12 -0.16 -5.28 -4.79
CA GLY A 12 -0.13 -4.05 -5.60
C GLY A 12 1.12 -3.76 -6.42
N SER A 13 2.06 -4.70 -6.49
CA SER A 13 3.04 -4.78 -7.56
C SER A 13 2.38 -5.37 -8.80
N LYS A 14 2.60 -4.75 -9.96
CA LYS A 14 2.04 -5.22 -11.23
C LYS A 14 2.81 -6.46 -11.69
N ILE A 15 2.12 -7.54 -11.99
CA ILE A 15 2.74 -8.78 -12.46
C ILE A 15 2.88 -8.71 -13.98
N HIS A 16 4.09 -8.88 -14.48
CA HIS A 16 4.38 -9.12 -15.88
C HIS A 16 4.70 -10.60 -16.04
N ARG A 17 3.92 -11.32 -16.87
CA ARG A 17 4.18 -12.74 -17.15
C ARG A 17 4.44 -12.91 -18.62
N ASP A 18 5.58 -13.52 -18.94
CA ASP A 18 5.91 -13.94 -20.29
C ASP A 18 6.05 -15.47 -20.29
N ARG A 19 5.00 -16.14 -20.80
CA ARG A 19 4.94 -17.60 -20.87
C ARG A 19 5.92 -18.17 -21.91
N PHE A 20 6.23 -17.42 -22.96
CA PHE A 20 7.14 -17.85 -24.01
C PHE A 20 8.59 -17.88 -23.52
N ARG A 21 8.95 -16.90 -22.68
CA ARG A 21 10.29 -16.81 -22.07
C ARG A 21 10.38 -17.46 -20.68
N GLY A 22 9.28 -17.98 -20.15
CA GLY A 22 9.23 -18.52 -18.79
C GLY A 22 9.49 -17.48 -17.70
N LEU A 23 9.26 -16.19 -17.96
CA LEU A 23 9.61 -15.08 -17.08
C LEU A 23 8.40 -14.61 -16.27
N LEU A 24 8.62 -14.38 -14.97
CA LEU A 24 7.69 -13.72 -14.06
C LEU A 24 8.38 -12.49 -13.46
N GLY A 25 7.94 -11.30 -13.86
CA GLY A 25 8.44 -10.02 -13.36
C GLY A 25 7.42 -9.30 -12.50
N LEU A 26 7.91 -8.45 -11.58
CA LEU A 26 7.08 -7.57 -10.76
C LEU A 26 7.53 -6.11 -11.01
N SER A 27 6.58 -5.23 -11.34
CA SER A 27 6.82 -3.79 -11.46
C SER A 27 6.27 -3.02 -10.25
N GLN A 28 7.08 -2.10 -9.74
CA GLN A 28 6.78 -1.21 -8.61
C GLN A 28 6.50 0.25 -9.04
N GLU A 29 6.30 0.52 -10.32
CA GLU A 29 6.02 1.88 -10.84
C GLU A 29 4.85 2.57 -10.11
N THR A 30 3.82 1.80 -9.76
CA THR A 30 2.65 2.29 -9.02
C THR A 30 2.99 2.74 -7.61
N TYR A 31 3.98 2.12 -6.96
CA TYR A 31 4.48 2.52 -5.65
C TYR A 31 5.27 3.82 -5.76
N ILE A 32 6.22 3.88 -6.69
CA ILE A 32 7.12 5.02 -6.88
C ILE A 32 6.34 6.28 -7.23
N ASN A 33 5.32 6.17 -8.10
CA ASN A 33 4.51 7.32 -8.50
C ASN A 33 3.65 7.92 -7.37
N LYS A 34 3.36 7.15 -6.32
CA LYS A 34 2.55 7.60 -5.17
C LYS A 34 3.40 8.06 -3.97
N CYS A 35 4.71 7.85 -4.04
CA CYS A 35 5.64 8.34 -3.04
C CYS A 35 5.89 9.84 -3.22
N PRO A 36 6.18 10.58 -2.14
CA PRO A 36 6.54 11.99 -2.24
C PRO A 36 7.83 12.18 -3.04
N LYS A 37 7.78 13.11 -4.00
CA LYS A 37 8.87 13.40 -4.94
C LYS A 37 9.71 14.59 -4.52
N ASN A 38 9.09 15.53 -3.79
CA ASN A 38 9.73 16.78 -3.39
C ASN A 38 10.05 16.78 -1.88
N ASP A 39 11.08 17.53 -1.50
CA ASP A 39 11.52 17.64 -0.10
C ASP A 39 10.45 18.31 0.79
N LEU A 40 9.68 19.25 0.24
CA LEU A 40 8.57 19.90 0.96
C LEU A 40 7.51 18.89 1.43
N GLU A 41 7.13 17.93 0.57
CA GLU A 41 6.15 16.90 0.94
C GLU A 41 6.71 15.97 2.01
N ARG A 42 8.01 15.63 1.91
CA ARG A 42 8.70 14.81 2.90
C ARG A 42 8.77 15.49 4.25
N GLU A 43 9.03 16.80 4.26
CA GLU A 43 9.10 17.60 5.48
C GLU A 43 7.75 17.73 6.18
N GLN A 44 6.66 17.93 5.41
CA GLN A 44 5.30 17.89 5.95
C GLN A 44 4.97 16.53 6.59
N MET A 45 5.46 15.44 6.01
CA MET A 45 5.23 14.09 6.52
C MET A 45 6.04 13.75 7.77
N LYS A 46 7.19 14.41 8.04
CA LYS A 46 8.00 14.16 9.25
C LYS A 46 7.22 14.35 10.54
N ASN A 47 6.30 15.32 10.57
CA ASN A 47 5.49 15.64 11.75
C ASN A 47 4.25 14.75 11.90
N ILE A 48 3.96 13.89 10.92
CA ILE A 48 2.78 13.03 10.92
C ILE A 48 3.19 11.64 11.42
N PRO A 49 2.58 11.13 12.52
CA PRO A 49 2.91 9.81 13.05
C PRO A 49 2.25 8.69 12.22
N TYR A 50 2.66 8.54 10.96
CA TYR A 50 2.09 7.59 10.02
C TYR A 50 2.22 6.14 10.49
N ALA A 51 3.41 5.76 10.98
CA ALA A 51 3.66 4.41 11.48
C ALA A 51 2.74 4.03 12.65
N PHE A 52 2.46 4.98 13.55
CA PHE A 52 1.54 4.77 14.67
C PHE A 52 0.09 4.56 14.20
N ALA A 53 -0.36 5.36 13.24
CA ALA A 53 -1.69 5.21 12.64
C ALA A 53 -1.86 3.84 11.95
N VAL A 54 -0.87 3.43 11.15
CA VAL A 54 -0.88 2.12 10.49
C VAL A 54 -0.82 0.98 11.51
N GLY A 55 0.01 1.09 12.54
CA GLY A 55 0.08 0.10 13.63
C GLY A 55 -1.25 -0.06 14.37
N SER A 56 -1.92 1.05 14.69
CA SER A 56 -3.25 1.04 15.31
C SER A 56 -4.29 0.36 14.40
N LEU A 57 -4.28 0.65 13.10
CA LEU A 57 -5.14 -0.01 12.13
C LEU A 57 -4.82 -1.50 11.97
N MET A 58 -3.54 -1.88 12.05
CA MET A 58 -3.10 -3.28 12.06
C MET A 58 -3.66 -4.03 13.27
N TYR A 59 -3.63 -3.41 14.45
CA TYR A 59 -4.24 -3.99 15.63
C TYR A 59 -5.76 -4.15 15.46
N ALA A 60 -6.43 -3.10 14.97
CA ALA A 60 -7.88 -3.13 14.75
C ALA A 60 -8.30 -4.23 13.76
N GLN A 61 -7.57 -4.45 12.66
CA GLN A 61 -7.91 -5.51 11.71
C GLN A 61 -7.78 -6.93 12.29
N VAL A 62 -6.83 -7.14 13.20
CA VAL A 62 -6.59 -8.45 13.82
C VAL A 62 -7.64 -8.74 14.89
N CYS A 63 -7.97 -7.72 15.71
CA CYS A 63 -8.79 -7.93 16.90
C CYS A 63 -10.29 -7.76 16.66
N THR A 64 -10.71 -6.80 15.83
CA THR A 64 -12.13 -6.35 15.82
C THR A 64 -12.72 -6.06 14.44
N ARG A 65 -11.90 -5.68 13.45
CA ARG A 65 -12.36 -5.19 12.13
C ARG A 65 -11.60 -5.85 10.97
N PRO A 66 -11.78 -7.15 10.69
CA PRO A 66 -11.10 -7.82 9.57
C PRO A 66 -11.49 -7.21 8.21
N ASN A 67 -12.62 -6.49 8.13
CA ASN A 67 -13.08 -5.84 6.90
C ASN A 67 -12.14 -4.72 6.38
N ILE A 68 -11.28 -4.15 7.23
CA ILE A 68 -10.30 -3.14 6.79
C ILE A 68 -8.96 -3.75 6.37
N ALA A 69 -8.78 -5.08 6.47
CA ALA A 69 -7.49 -5.74 6.29
C ALA A 69 -6.80 -5.43 4.95
N PHE A 70 -7.58 -5.43 3.87
CA PHE A 70 -7.08 -5.07 2.55
C PHE A 70 -6.51 -3.65 2.53
N VAL A 71 -7.22 -2.67 3.10
CA VAL A 71 -6.80 -1.27 3.11
C VAL A 71 -5.56 -1.08 3.97
N VAL A 72 -5.49 -1.74 5.13
CA VAL A 72 -4.31 -1.68 6.01
C VAL A 72 -3.08 -2.27 5.32
N LEU A 73 -3.23 -3.39 4.61
CA LEU A 73 -2.16 -3.98 3.82
C LEU A 73 -1.66 -3.03 2.72
N MET A 74 -2.57 -2.28 2.07
CA MET A 74 -2.20 -1.27 1.07
C MET A 74 -1.44 -0.10 1.70
N LEU A 75 -1.87 0.39 2.87
CA LEU A 75 -1.23 1.49 3.59
C LEU A 75 0.17 1.11 4.12
N GLY A 76 0.35 -0.13 4.59
CA GLY A 76 1.63 -0.61 5.11
C GLY A 76 2.79 -0.56 4.11
N ARG A 77 2.51 -0.57 2.81
CA ARG A 77 3.56 -0.52 1.77
C ARG A 77 4.32 0.79 1.74
N TYR A 78 3.67 1.87 2.13
CA TYR A 78 4.24 3.22 2.08
C TYR A 78 4.91 3.61 3.40
N GLN A 79 5.19 2.66 4.30
CA GLN A 79 5.79 2.96 5.59
C GLN A 79 7.21 3.58 5.48
N ASN A 80 7.98 3.20 4.46
CA ASN A 80 9.32 3.75 4.22
C ASN A 80 9.30 5.16 3.62
N ASN A 81 8.27 5.50 2.85
CA ASN A 81 8.15 6.81 2.22
C ASN A 81 6.68 7.22 2.06
N PRO A 82 6.01 7.58 3.16
CA PRO A 82 4.59 7.89 3.13
C PRO A 82 4.36 9.27 2.51
N GLY A 83 3.23 9.44 1.84
CA GLY A 83 2.81 10.70 1.22
C GLY A 83 1.61 11.28 1.95
N ILE A 84 1.29 12.54 1.67
CA ILE A 84 0.17 13.25 2.30
C ILE A 84 -1.16 12.54 2.04
N ASP A 85 -1.36 12.02 0.82
CA ASP A 85 -2.58 11.28 0.47
C ASP A 85 -2.69 9.95 1.22
N HIS A 86 -1.57 9.27 1.49
CA HIS A 86 -1.55 8.07 2.32
C HIS A 86 -1.97 8.37 3.76
N SER A 87 -1.50 9.48 4.32
CA SER A 87 -1.91 9.94 5.65
C SER A 87 -3.41 10.28 5.71
N LYS A 88 -3.93 10.99 4.70
CA LYS A 88 -5.37 11.27 4.59
C LYS A 88 -6.19 10.00 4.49
N ALA A 89 -5.74 9.02 3.70
CA ALA A 89 -6.40 7.72 3.59
C ALA A 89 -6.41 6.97 4.93
N ALA A 90 -5.29 6.92 5.65
CA ALA A 90 -5.23 6.30 6.98
C ALA A 90 -6.21 6.96 7.96
N LYS A 91 -6.28 8.30 7.98
CA LYS A 91 -7.26 9.05 8.79
C LYS A 91 -8.70 8.71 8.42
N LYS A 92 -9.00 8.50 7.13
CA LYS A 92 -10.33 8.11 6.66
C LYS A 92 -10.75 6.72 7.16
N VAL A 93 -9.81 5.78 7.26
CA VAL A 93 -10.09 4.41 7.76
C VAL A 93 -10.31 4.41 9.28
N MET A 94 -9.62 5.29 9.99
CA MET A 94 -9.79 5.45 11.45
C MET A 94 -11.10 6.13 11.85
N ARG A 95 -11.80 6.77 10.91
CA ARG A 95 -13.08 7.44 11.15
C ARG A 95 -14.24 6.46 11.19
#